data_AF-A0A7K0ZJC0-F1
#
_entry.id   AF-A0A7K0ZJC0-F1
#
_cell.length_a   1.000
_cell.length_b   1.000
_cell.length_c   1.000
_cell.angle_alpha   90.00
_cell.angle_beta   90.00
_cell.angle_gamma   90.00
#
_symmetry.space_group_name_H-M   'P 1'
#
loop_
_entity.id
_entity.type
_entity.pdbx_description
1 polymer ?
#
loop_
_entity_poly.entity_id
_entity_poly.type
_entity_poly.pdbx_seq_one_letter_code
_entity_poly.pdbx_strand_id
1 'polypeptide(L)'
;MNLALIPGDGIGTEVVAEAMKVLLAIAPLTDVTIEATEYDLGAKRYNATGELLPEEVIAELRTKDAILLGAIGDPSVAPGILERGVLLPLRFVMDHHVN
;
A
#
# COMPACT_ATOMS: atom_id res chain seq x y z
N MET A 1 4.95 -14.07 7.61
CA MET A 1 4.97 -13.07 6.53
C MET A 1 4.35 -11.79 7.05
N ASN A 2 5.16 -10.75 7.18
CA ASN A 2 4.78 -9.42 7.59
C ASN A 2 4.39 -8.62 6.33
N LEU A 3 3.10 -8.47 6.09
CA LEU A 3 2.54 -7.87 4.89
C LEU A 3 2.15 -6.40 5.15
N ALA A 4 2.68 -5.47 4.35
CA ALA A 4 2.15 -4.12 4.31
C ALA A 4 0.92 -4.07 3.40
N LEU A 5 -0.21 -3.63 3.93
CA LEU A 5 -1.40 -3.35 3.12
C LEU A 5 -1.47 -1.85 2.87
N ILE A 6 -1.51 -1.48 1.59
CA ILE A 6 -1.77 -0.12 1.15
C ILE A 6 -3.03 -0.17 0.26
N PRO A 7 -4.24 -0.13 0.84
CA PRO A 7 -5.47 -0.20 0.05
C PRO A 7 -5.57 0.94 -0.97
N GLY A 8 -5.08 2.11 -0.58
CA GLY A 8 -5.04 3.32 -1.40
C GLY A 8 -6.42 3.94 -1.60
N ASP A 9 -6.73 4.29 -2.84
CA ASP A 9 -7.87 5.12 -3.21
C ASP A 9 -8.92 4.36 -4.02
N GLY A 10 -10.16 4.86 -3.97
CA GLY A 10 -11.29 4.35 -4.76
C GLY A 10 -11.44 2.82 -4.64
N ILE A 11 -11.49 2.16 -5.81
CA ILE A 11 -11.66 0.70 -5.91
C ILE A 11 -10.53 -0.09 -5.25
N GLY A 12 -9.37 0.52 -5.01
CA GLY A 12 -8.24 -0.12 -4.33
C GLY A 12 -8.63 -0.68 -2.96
N THR A 13 -9.46 0.08 -2.23
CA THR A 13 -9.98 -0.34 -0.92
C THR A 13 -10.84 -1.60 -0.99
N GLU A 14 -11.74 -1.67 -1.99
CA GLU A 14 -12.65 -2.79 -2.18
C GLU A 14 -11.88 -4.05 -2.61
N VAL A 15 -11.00 -3.94 -3.61
CA VAL A 15 -10.31 -5.12 -4.17
C VAL A 15 -9.24 -5.68 -3.24
N VAL A 16 -8.56 -4.83 -2.44
CA VAL A 16 -7.60 -5.30 -1.44
C VAL A 16 -8.30 -6.06 -0.32
N ALA A 17 -9.52 -5.65 0.07
CA ALA A 17 -10.30 -6.40 1.04
C ALA A 17 -10.61 -7.82 0.55
N GLU A 18 -10.98 -7.99 -0.73
CA GLU A 18 -11.22 -9.32 -1.30
C GLU A 18 -9.93 -10.14 -1.44
N ALA A 19 -8.81 -9.52 -1.82
CA ALA A 19 -7.51 -10.18 -1.85
C ALA A 19 -7.13 -10.75 -0.46
N MET A 20 -7.39 -9.98 0.60
CA MET A 20 -7.16 -10.44 1.97
C MET A 20 -8.06 -11.61 2.38
N LYS A 21 -9.32 -11.66 1.93
CA LYS A 21 -10.18 -12.84 2.18
C LYS A 21 -9.58 -14.10 1.56
N VAL A 22 -9.06 -14.01 0.33
CA VAL A 22 -8.42 -15.14 -0.34
C VAL A 22 -7.15 -15.55 0.39
N LEU A 23 -6.28 -14.59 0.74
CA LEU A 23 -5.05 -14.84 1.49
C LEU A 23 -5.32 -15.53 2.84
N LEU A 24 -6.30 -15.06 3.59
CA LEU A 24 -6.68 -15.66 4.87
C LEU A 24 -7.34 -17.03 4.73
N ALA A 25 -8.04 -17.28 3.62
CA ALA A 25 -8.62 -18.60 3.35
C ALA A 25 -7.55 -19.65 3.01
N ILE A 26 -6.47 -19.25 2.33
CA ILE A 26 -5.38 -20.17 1.95
C ILE A 26 -4.32 -20.33 3.03
N ALA A 27 -4.11 -19.32 3.89
CA ALA A 27 -3.03 -19.33 4.89
C ALA A 27 -3.01 -20.60 5.76
N PRO A 28 -4.16 -21.12 6.27
CA PRO A 28 -4.19 -22.36 7.06
C PRO A 28 -3.79 -23.63 6.29
N LEU A 29 -3.75 -23.57 4.95
CA LEU A 29 -3.34 -24.68 4.08
C LEU A 29 -1.84 -24.65 3.75
N THR A 30 -1.10 -23.69 4.33
CA THR A 30 0.32 -23.44 4.09
C THR A 30 1.07 -23.30 5.42
N ASP A 31 2.39 -23.32 5.38
CA ASP A 31 3.23 -23.00 6.55
C ASP A 31 3.42 -21.47 6.74
N VAL A 32 2.66 -20.64 6.02
CA VAL A 32 2.80 -19.18 6.05
C VAL A 32 1.73 -18.56 6.96
N THR A 33 2.17 -17.98 8.08
CA THR A 33 1.35 -17.05 8.86
C THR A 33 1.41 -15.66 8.23
N ILE A 34 0.25 -15.02 8.05
CA ILE A 34 0.15 -13.66 7.51
C ILE A 34 -0.17 -12.69 8.64
N GLU A 35 0.71 -11.73 8.86
CA GLU A 35 0.49 -10.59 9.76
C GLU A 35 0.43 -9.33 8.90
N ALA A 36 -0.72 -8.67 8.89
CA ALA A 36 -0.99 -7.51 8.06
C ALA A 36 -0.91 -6.21 8.86
N THR A 37 -0.23 -5.20 8.31
CA THR A 37 -0.25 -3.82 8.83
C THR A 37 -0.79 -2.90 7.74
N GLU A 38 -1.85 -2.17 8.04
CA GLU A 38 -2.50 -1.25 7.09
C GLU A 38 -1.88 0.14 7.16
N TYR A 39 -1.65 0.75 5.98
CA TYR A 39 -1.09 2.07 5.81
C TYR A 39 -2.04 2.97 5.01
N ASP A 40 -2.46 4.09 5.62
CA ASP A 40 -3.27 5.13 4.96
C ASP A 40 -2.35 6.01 4.09
N LEU A 41 -2.10 5.56 2.86
CA LEU A 41 -1.36 6.27 1.83
C LEU A 41 -2.26 6.43 0.60
N GLY A 42 -2.69 7.66 0.35
CA GLY A 42 -3.65 7.98 -0.70
C GLY A 42 -4.19 9.40 -0.56
N ALA A 43 -5.19 9.72 -1.39
CA ALA A 43 -5.87 11.00 -1.41
C ALA A 43 -6.46 11.38 -0.05
N LYS A 44 -7.01 10.41 0.70
CA LYS A 44 -7.58 10.67 2.03
C LYS A 44 -6.55 11.29 2.98
N ARG A 45 -5.37 10.66 3.12
CA ARG A 45 -4.27 11.21 3.91
C ARG A 45 -3.82 12.57 3.37
N TYR A 46 -3.57 12.64 2.07
CA TYR A 46 -3.07 13.87 1.44
C TYR A 46 -4.01 15.05 1.65
N ASN A 47 -5.32 14.86 1.49
CA ASN A 47 -6.31 15.90 1.71
C ASN A 47 -6.40 16.31 3.19
N ALA A 48 -6.13 15.39 4.13
CA ALA A 48 -6.19 15.66 5.56
C ALA A 48 -4.92 16.34 6.10
N THR A 49 -3.74 15.96 5.61
CA THR A 49 -2.45 16.35 6.21
C THR A 49 -1.49 17.05 5.25
N GLY A 50 -1.71 16.94 3.94
CA GLY A 50 -0.77 17.36 2.90
C GLY A 50 0.39 16.38 2.68
N GLU A 51 0.44 15.26 3.41
CA GLU A 51 1.52 14.28 3.31
C GLU A 51 1.17 13.15 2.34
N LEU A 52 2.18 12.65 1.62
CA LEU A 52 2.03 11.59 0.62
C LEU A 52 2.67 10.29 1.10
N LEU A 53 3.97 10.30 1.34
CA LEU A 53 4.76 9.15 1.80
C LEU A 53 5.76 9.61 2.86
N PRO A 54 5.38 9.62 4.15
CA PRO A 54 6.26 10.05 5.23
C PRO A 54 7.48 9.12 5.41
N GLU A 55 8.60 9.67 5.88
CA GLU A 55 9.86 8.91 6.03
C GLU A 55 9.74 7.81 7.09
N GLU A 56 8.97 8.04 8.16
CA GLU A 56 8.65 7.03 9.17
C GLU A 56 7.88 5.84 8.57
N VAL A 57 6.98 6.10 7.61
CA VAL A 57 6.27 5.03 6.90
C VAL A 57 7.24 4.27 6.01
N ILE A 58 8.17 4.94 5.32
CA ILE A 58 9.22 4.26 4.54
C ILE A 58 10.07 3.37 5.46
N ALA A 59 10.49 3.87 6.61
CA ALA A 59 11.27 3.10 7.58
C ALA A 59 10.52 1.85 8.05
N GLU A 60 9.21 1.95 8.32
CA GLU A 60 8.39 0.79 8.64
C GLU A 60 8.23 -0.18 7.47
N LEU A 61 7.96 0.31 6.26
CA LEU A 61 7.79 -0.52 5.07
C LEU A 61 9.04 -1.36 4.76
N ARG A 62 10.24 -0.84 5.07
CA ARG A 62 11.51 -1.59 4.95
C ARG A 62 11.61 -2.80 5.88
N THR A 63 10.78 -2.88 6.91
CA THR A 63 10.72 -4.03 7.83
C THR A 63 9.72 -5.11 7.39
N LYS A 64 8.95 -4.85 6.33
CA LYS A 64 7.91 -5.74 5.83
C LYS A 64 8.48 -6.66 4.75
N ASP A 65 7.93 -7.87 4.66
CA ASP A 65 8.36 -8.88 3.69
C ASP A 65 7.84 -8.55 2.28
N ALA A 66 6.65 -7.94 2.18
CA ALA A 66 6.06 -7.51 0.92
C ALA A 66 5.04 -6.39 1.12
N ILE A 67 4.68 -5.73 0.00
CA ILE A 67 3.65 -4.71 -0.06
C ILE A 67 2.52 -5.21 -0.97
N LEU A 68 1.30 -5.27 -0.42
CA LEU A 68 0.06 -5.42 -1.17
C LEU A 68 -0.57 -4.03 -1.34
N LEU A 69 -0.35 -3.43 -2.51
CA LEU A 69 -0.88 -2.11 -2.87
C LEU A 69 -2.08 -2.26 -3.80
N GLY A 70 -3.17 -1.54 -3.49
CA GLY A 70 -4.39 -1.49 -4.29
C GLY A 70 -4.28 -0.51 -5.46
N ALA A 71 -5.01 0.60 -5.39
CA ALA A 71 -5.00 1.64 -6.42
C ALA A 71 -4.61 2.99 -5.80
N ILE A 72 -3.91 3.83 -6.55
CA ILE A 72 -3.54 5.18 -6.12
C ILE A 72 -4.09 6.16 -7.15
N GLY A 73 -4.82 7.17 -6.70
CA GLY A 73 -5.45 8.17 -7.55
C GLY A 73 -6.91 8.43 -7.16
N ASP A 74 -7.25 9.71 -7.04
CA ASP A 74 -8.60 10.17 -6.70
C ASP A 74 -8.90 11.50 -7.42
N PRO A 75 -10.12 11.72 -7.93
CA PRO A 75 -10.49 12.97 -8.62
C PRO A 75 -10.36 14.25 -7.77
N SER A 76 -10.34 14.14 -6.44
CA SER A 76 -10.13 15.28 -5.54
C SER A 76 -8.69 15.80 -5.54
N VAL A 77 -7.73 15.02 -6.04
CA VAL A 77 -6.31 15.38 -6.08
C VAL A 77 -5.86 15.54 -7.52
N ALA A 78 -5.14 16.63 -7.82
CA ALA A 78 -4.68 16.89 -9.17
C ALA A 78 -3.75 15.75 -9.68
N PRO A 79 -3.89 15.34 -10.96
CA PRO A 79 -2.99 14.36 -11.56
C PRO A 79 -1.52 14.77 -11.42
N GLY A 80 -0.66 13.80 -11.17
CA GLY A 80 0.77 13.97 -10.97
C GLY A 80 1.17 14.03 -9.50
N ILE A 81 0.25 14.25 -8.57
CA ILE A 81 0.57 14.37 -7.14
C ILE A 81 0.71 12.99 -6.50
N LEU A 82 -0.33 12.16 -6.57
CA LEU A 82 -0.37 10.88 -5.86
C LEU A 82 0.57 9.84 -6.50
N GLU A 83 0.55 9.71 -7.83
CA GLU A 83 1.38 8.72 -8.52
C GLU A 83 2.88 9.04 -8.45
N ARG A 84 3.25 10.33 -8.45
CA ARG A 84 4.66 10.75 -8.31
C ARG A 84 5.11 10.93 -6.86
N GLY A 85 4.17 11.06 -5.93
CA GLY A 85 4.47 11.24 -4.50
C GLY A 85 4.36 9.97 -3.67
N VAL A 86 3.66 8.94 -4.16
CA VAL A 86 3.49 7.65 -3.47
C VAL A 86 4.05 6.50 -4.31
N LEU A 87 3.42 6.20 -5.46
CA LEU A 87 3.72 4.99 -6.23
C LEU A 87 5.15 4.97 -6.79
N LEU A 88 5.59 6.05 -7.46
CA LEU A 88 6.94 6.11 -8.01
C LEU A 88 8.01 6.13 -6.91
N PRO A 89 7.93 6.98 -5.86
CA PRO A 89 8.90 6.96 -4.78
C PRO A 89 9.00 5.59 -4.10
N LEU A 90 7.87 4.92 -3.82
CA LEU A 90 7.88 3.56 -3.28
C LEU A 90 8.74 2.61 -4.11
N ARG A 91 8.60 2.64 -5.43
CA ARG A 91 9.43 1.78 -6.31
C ARG A 91 10.91 2.10 -6.20
N PHE A 92 11.28 3.38 -6.14
CA PHE A 92 12.69 3.78 -6.05
C PHE A 92 13.31 3.52 -4.68
N VAL A 93 12.63 3.91 -3.60
CA VAL A 93 13.17 3.78 -2.24
C VAL A 93 13.27 2.32 -1.81
N MET A 94 12.39 1.45 -2.34
CA MET A 94 12.40 0.01 -2.09
C MET A 94 13.21 -0.80 -3.11
N ASP A 95 13.84 -0.14 -4.10
CA ASP A 95 14.60 -0.78 -5.18
C ASP A 95 13.79 -1.84 -5.97
N HIS A 96 12.49 -1.58 -6.20
CA HIS A 96 11.61 -2.42 -7.00
C HIS A 96 11.81 -2.15 -8.51
N HIS A 97 12.93 -2.64 -9.06
CA HIS A 97 13.37 -2.35 -10.43
C HIS A 97 12.86 -3.34 -11.49
N VAL A 98 12.26 -4.47 -11.10
CA VAL A 98 11.66 -5.47 -12.01
C VAL A 98 10.13 -5.36 -11.96
N ASN A 99 9.48 -5.40 -13.13
CA ASN A 99 8.03 -5.44 -13.30
C ASN A 99 7.63 -6.65 -14.13
#